data_AF-A0A371CGB4-F1
#
_entry.id   AF-A0A371CGB4-F1
#
_cell.length_a   1.000
_cell.length_b   1.000
_cell.length_c   1.000
_cell.angle_alpha   90.00
_cell.angle_beta   90.00
_cell.angle_gamma   90.00
#
_symmetry.space_group_name_H-M   'P 1'
#
loop_
_entity.id
_entity.type
_entity.pdbx_description
1 polymer ?
#
loop_
_entity_poly.entity_id
_entity_poly.type
_entity_poly.pdbx_seq_one_letter_code
_entity_poly.pdbx_strand_id
1 'polypeptide(L)'
;MTIYWFKECSFCHQGRLIIVYDVTNLRLYLHCEECERGWLDPAEAENAGKGFLTLLESFETEMPSLKMIENMGWLEYVGGRFEE
;
A
#
# COMPACT_ATOMS: atom_id res chain seq x y z
N MET A 1 1.10 15.81 5.81
CA MET A 1 0.17 14.66 5.78
C MET A 1 1.01 13.43 6.04
N THR A 2 0.69 12.63 7.07
CA THR A 2 1.51 11.46 7.41
C THR A 2 1.20 10.29 6.49
N ILE A 3 2.23 9.72 5.86
CA ILE A 3 2.14 8.55 4.99
C ILE A 3 2.90 7.40 5.64
N TYR A 4 2.28 6.23 5.68
CA TYR A 4 2.85 5.00 6.20
C TYR A 4 3.29 4.10 5.06
N TRP A 5 4.43 3.44 5.20
CA TRP A 5 4.97 2.54 4.18
C TRP A 5 5.51 1.26 4.79
N PHE A 6 5.55 0.20 3.99
CA PHE A 6 5.98 -1.13 4.41
C PHE A 6 7.45 -1.40 4.07
N LYS A 7 7.76 -1.55 2.78
CA LYS A 7 9.08 -1.94 2.29
C LYS A 7 9.29 -1.46 0.85
N GLU A 8 10.46 -1.76 0.28
CA GLU A 8 10.74 -1.54 -1.14
C GLU A 8 9.85 -2.41 -2.04
N CYS A 9 9.45 -1.88 -3.18
CA CYS A 9 8.67 -2.59 -4.19
C CYS A 9 9.49 -3.72 -4.83
N SER A 10 9.03 -4.97 -4.67
CA SER A 10 9.65 -6.17 -5.26
C SER A 10 9.55 -6.26 -6.78
N PHE A 11 8.77 -5.39 -7.43
CA PHE A 11 8.65 -5.35 -8.89
C PHE A 11 9.65 -4.39 -9.55
N CYS A 12 9.74 -3.14 -9.07
CA CYS A 12 10.59 -2.12 -9.69
C CYS A 12 11.91 -1.89 -8.95
N HIS A 13 12.04 -2.35 -7.69
CA HIS A 13 13.23 -2.15 -6.85
C HIS A 13 13.67 -0.70 -6.71
N GLN A 14 12.71 0.24 -6.70
CA GLN A 14 12.97 1.67 -6.62
C GLN A 14 12.00 2.35 -5.65
N GLY A 15 10.69 2.20 -5.85
CA GLY A 15 9.68 2.87 -5.03
C GLY A 15 9.40 2.14 -3.71
N ARG A 16 8.93 2.89 -2.72
CA ARG A 16 8.35 2.32 -1.49
C ARG A 16 6.91 1.86 -1.75
N LEU A 17 6.52 0.81 -1.03
CA LEU A 17 5.14 0.35 -0.94
C LEU A 17 4.43 1.12 0.19
N ILE A 18 3.71 2.17 -0.19
CA ILE A 18 2.89 2.96 0.73
C ILE A 18 1.57 2.22 1.05
N ILE A 19 1.07 2.36 2.26
CA ILE A 19 -0.20 1.76 2.69
C ILE A 19 -1.32 2.75 2.35
N VAL A 20 -2.25 2.34 1.48
CA VAL A 20 -3.35 3.16 0.98
C VAL A 20 -4.67 2.51 1.32
N TYR A 21 -5.69 3.32 1.57
CA TYR A 21 -7.06 2.86 1.76
C TYR A 21 -7.87 3.04 0.48
N ASP A 22 -8.37 1.94 -0.06
CA ASP A 22 -9.37 1.89 -1.12
C ASP A 22 -10.76 2.08 -0.48
N VAL A 23 -11.32 3.27 -0.66
CA VAL A 23 -12.61 3.69 -0.10
C VAL A 23 -13.76 2.95 -0.76
N THR A 24 -13.63 2.64 -2.05
CA THR A 24 -14.67 1.98 -2.84
C THR A 24 -14.92 0.56 -2.35
N ASN A 25 -13.85 -0.19 -2.06
CA ASN A 25 -13.93 -1.59 -1.62
C ASN A 25 -13.69 -1.77 -0.12
N LEU A 26 -13.51 -0.68 0.64
CA LEU A 26 -13.30 -0.66 2.08
C LEU A 26 -12.13 -1.57 2.54
N ARG A 27 -10.99 -1.47 1.85
CA ARG A 27 -9.81 -2.32 2.09
C ARG A 27 -8.51 -1.53 2.06
N LEU A 28 -7.51 -2.02 2.77
CA LEU A 28 -6.13 -1.54 2.60
C LEU A 28 -5.47 -2.27 1.43
N TYR A 29 -4.56 -1.58 0.77
CA TYR A 29 -3.64 -2.18 -0.19
C TYR A 29 -2.30 -1.44 -0.14
N LEU A 30 -1.23 -2.13 -0.56
CA LEU A 30 0.06 -1.50 -0.79
C LEU A 30 0.07 -0.87 -2.17
N HIS A 31 0.61 0.33 -2.31
CA HIS A 31 0.79 1.03 -3.58
C HIS A 31 2.26 1.41 -3.76
N CYS A 32 2.82 1.17 -4.94
CA CYS A 32 4.18 1.61 -5.26
C CYS A 32 4.16 3.02 -5.85
N GLU A 33 4.84 3.95 -5.18
CA GLU A 33 4.92 5.37 -5.57
C GLU A 33 5.69 5.64 -6.89
N GLU A 34 6.34 4.63 -7.48
CA GLU A 34 7.14 4.78 -8.71
C GLU A 34 6.55 4.05 -9.92
N CYS A 35 5.92 2.90 -9.73
CA CYS A 35 5.46 2.05 -10.84
C CYS A 35 3.97 1.75 -10.83
N GLU A 36 3.20 2.37 -9.93
CA GLU A 36 1.73 2.28 -9.89
C GLU A 36 1.22 0.83 -9.71
N ARG A 37 2.06 -0.08 -9.21
CA ARG A 37 1.62 -1.43 -8.83
C ARG A 37 1.11 -1.44 -7.41
N GLY A 38 0.13 -2.31 -7.15
CA GLY A 38 -0.35 -2.55 -5.81
C GLY A 38 -0.46 -4.03 -5.43
N TRP A 39 -0.54 -4.28 -4.12
CA TRP A 39 -0.74 -5.60 -3.53
C TRP A 39 -1.85 -5.54 -2.48
N LEU A 40 -2.84 -6.42 -2.59
CA LEU A 40 -3.96 -6.50 -1.63
C LEU A 40 -3.58 -7.20 -0.33
N ASP A 41 -2.52 -8.02 -0.35
CA ASP A 41 -2.01 -8.74 0.81
C ASP A 41 -0.52 -8.38 0.99
N PRO A 42 -0.14 -7.78 2.13
CA PRO A 42 1.24 -7.40 2.39
C PRO A 42 2.16 -8.61 2.56
N ALA A 43 1.65 -9.78 2.95
CA ALA A 43 2.44 -11.01 3.02
C ALA A 43 2.89 -11.48 1.63
N GLU A 44 2.10 -11.18 0.59
CA GLU A 44 2.39 -11.54 -0.81
C GLU A 44 3.22 -10.46 -1.55
N ALA A 45 3.64 -9.40 -0.86
CA ALA A 45 4.34 -8.28 -1.47
C ALA A 45 5.75 -8.61 -2.01
N GLU A 46 6.35 -9.75 -1.65
CA GLU A 46 7.57 -10.26 -2.31
C GLU A 46 7.29 -10.91 -3.68
N ASN A 47 6.05 -11.32 -3.94
CA ASN A 47 5.68 -11.98 -5.18
C ASN A 47 5.18 -10.96 -6.21
N ALA A 48 6.05 -10.59 -7.14
CA ALA A 48 5.72 -9.67 -8.24
C ALA A 48 4.48 -10.11 -9.06
N GLY A 49 4.22 -11.41 -9.17
CA GLY A 49 3.07 -11.95 -9.90
C GLY A 49 1.73 -11.78 -9.17
N LYS A 50 1.73 -11.39 -7.90
CA LYS A 50 0.54 -11.07 -7.10
C LYS A 50 0.16 -9.60 -7.15
N GLY A 51 1.04 -8.76 -7.71
CA GLY A 51 0.77 -7.34 -7.86
C GLY A 51 -0.15 -7.06 -9.03
N PHE A 52 -0.97 -6.02 -8.91
CA PHE A 52 -1.84 -5.49 -9.97
C PHE A 52 -1.43 -4.07 -10.33
N LEU A 53 -1.88 -3.54 -11.47
CA LEU A 53 -1.68 -2.13 -11.84
C LEU A 53 -2.87 -1.32 -11.33
N THR A 54 -2.63 -0.38 -10.42
CA THR A 54 -3.70 0.43 -9.81
C THR A 54 -4.40 1.33 -10.83
N LEU A 55 -3.70 1.74 -11.89
CA LEU A 55 -4.26 2.51 -13.01
C LEU A 55 -5.33 1.77 -13.83
N LEU A 56 -5.41 0.44 -13.72
CA LEU A 56 -6.43 -0.36 -14.41
C LEU A 56 -7.67 -0.60 -13.53
N GLU A 57 -7.63 -0.19 -12.27
CA GLU A 57 -8.70 -0.34 -11.33
C GLU A 57 -9.55 0.93 -11.25
N SER A 58 -10.84 0.78 -10.94
CA SER A 58 -11.76 1.90 -10.75
C SER A 58 -12.16 1.98 -9.29
N PHE A 59 -11.30 2.55 -8.46
CA PHE A 59 -11.56 2.84 -7.05
C PHE A 59 -11.05 4.23 -6.64
N GLU A 60 -11.63 4.75 -5.56
CA GLU A 60 -11.18 5.96 -4.89
C GLU A 60 -10.27 5.62 -3.71
N THR A 61 -9.29 6.48 -3.43
CA THR A 61 -8.24 6.23 -2.43
C THR A 61 -8.06 7.36 -1.46
N GLU A 62 -7.72 7.02 -0.22
CA GLU A 62 -7.29 7.95 0.81
C GLU A 62 -6.04 7.44 1.55
N MET A 63 -5.31 8.35 2.20
CA MET A 63 -4.21 7.99 3.09
C MET A 63 -4.78 7.56 4.46
N PRO A 64 -4.58 6.31 4.89
CA PRO A 64 -5.13 5.82 6.13
C PRO A 64 -4.40 6.41 7.35
N SER A 65 -5.15 6.63 8.43
CA SER A 65 -4.55 6.94 9.74
C SER A 65 -3.92 5.69 10.36
N LEU A 66 -2.98 5.87 11.30
CA LEU A 66 -2.38 4.73 12.02
C LEU A 66 -3.42 3.87 12.74
N LYS A 67 -4.43 4.50 13.35
CA LYS A 67 -5.53 3.81 14.04
C LYS A 67 -6.33 2.93 13.08
N MET A 68 -6.50 3.37 11.83
CA MET A 68 -7.17 2.58 10.81
C MET A 68 -6.34 1.39 10.38
N ILE A 69 -5.04 1.60 10.14
CA ILE A 69 -4.08 0.54 9.85
C ILE A 69 -4.10 -0.52 10.95
N GLU A 70 -4.09 -0.10 12.22
CA GLU A 70 -4.21 -0.99 13.38
C GLU A 70 -5.54 -1.75 13.40
N ASN A 71 -6.68 -1.06 13.26
CA ASN A 71 -8.01 -1.68 13.26
C ASN A 71 -8.20 -2.72 12.14
N MET A 72 -7.50 -2.56 11.02
CA MET A 72 -7.56 -3.47 9.88
C MET A 72 -6.47 -4.55 9.93
N GLY A 73 -5.68 -4.62 11.01
CA GLY A 73 -4.67 -5.66 11.24
C GLY A 73 -3.37 -5.48 10.46
N TRP A 74 -3.07 -4.26 9.99
CA TRP A 74 -1.89 -3.98 9.16
C TRP A 74 -0.73 -3.35 9.94
N LEU A 75 -0.85 -3.21 11.26
CA LEU A 75 0.14 -2.50 12.09
C LEU A 75 1.55 -3.12 11.99
N GLU A 76 1.64 -4.45 11.90
CA GLU A 76 2.92 -5.17 11.77
C GLU A 76 3.65 -4.92 10.44
N TYR A 77 2.92 -4.46 9.42
CA TYR A 77 3.46 -4.14 8.10
C TYR A 77 3.84 -2.67 7.96
N VAL A 78 3.80 -1.88 9.04
CA VAL A 78 4.31 -0.50 9.02
C VAL A 78 5.82 -0.53 9.23
N GLY A 79 6.59 -0.41 8.15
CA GLY A 79 8.05 -0.31 8.18
C GLY A 79 8.56 1.10 8.50
N GLY A 80 7.77 2.13 8.21
CA GLY A 80 8.09 3.50 8.56
C GLY A 80 6.99 4.49 8.17
N ARG A 81 7.30 5.78 8.34
CA ARG A 81 6.43 6.89 7.93
C ARG A 81 7.22 8.11 7.48
N PHE A 82 6.60 8.97 6.70
CA PHE A 82 7.12 10.30 6.34
C PHE A 82 5.99 11.34 6.26
N GLU A 83 6.36 12.61 6.26
CA GLU A 83 5.43 13.73 6.12
C GLU A 83 5.57 14.34 4.72
N GLU A 84 4.44 14.56 4.05
CA GLU A 84 4.31 15.39 2.84
C GLU A 84 3.58 16.72 3.09
#